data_AF-A0A348DFJ9-F1
#
_entry.id   AF-A0A348DFJ9-F1
#
_cell.length_a   1.000
_cell.length_b   1.000
_cell.length_c   1.000
_cell.angle_alpha   90.00
_cell.angle_beta   90.00
_cell.angle_gamma   90.00
#
_symmetry.space_group_name_H-M   'P 1'
#
loop_
_entity.id
_entity.type
_entity.pdbx_description
1 polymer ?
#
loop_
_entity_poly.entity_id
_entity_poly.type
_entity_poly.pdbx_seq_one_letter_code
_entity_poly.pdbx_strand_id
1 'polypeptide(L)'
;MSHSSSRRKVLDIEGLLAHRASHARSCTNHVANRLGITRSELLMKVEKETGASLISPLTEDELMKAFNFGELSYVQQIELFKRSYLEKKNYAKPFYEKTAAKKTNAPSWDQLDQKIKDVVVDIFYQGIRHPASLIEAAIAGRTALINFIREDSSLMRYEPTRHRIRYLQ
;
A
#
# COMPACT_ATOMS: atom_id res chain seq x y z
N MET A 1 -18.37 -12.43 0.23
CA MET A 1 -17.32 -12.71 1.25
C MET A 1 -16.11 -11.86 0.95
N SER A 2 -15.37 -11.39 1.96
CA SER A 2 -14.10 -10.69 1.77
C SER A 2 -12.97 -11.67 1.41
N HIS A 3 -11.95 -11.19 0.69
CA HIS A 3 -10.72 -11.94 0.41
C HIS A 3 -10.10 -12.53 1.69
N SER A 4 -10.08 -11.75 2.78
CA SER A 4 -9.56 -12.19 4.09
C SER A 4 -10.32 -13.36 4.69
N SER A 5 -11.65 -13.40 4.53
CA SER A 5 -12.48 -14.51 5.01
C SER A 5 -12.27 -15.77 4.18
N SER A 6 -12.18 -15.65 2.85
CA SER A 6 -11.91 -16.80 1.97
C SER A 6 -10.51 -17.35 2.21
N ARG A 7 -9.49 -16.49 2.27
CA ARG A 7 -8.10 -16.88 2.58
C ARG A 7 -7.98 -17.65 3.88
N ARG A 8 -8.66 -17.22 4.95
CA ARG A 8 -8.66 -17.95 6.23
C ARG A 8 -9.17 -19.38 6.07
N LYS A 9 -10.24 -19.57 5.30
CA LYS A 9 -10.81 -20.89 5.03
C LYS A 9 -9.95 -21.75 4.10
N VAL A 10 -9.12 -21.14 3.24
CA VAL A 10 -8.11 -21.89 2.46
C VAL A 10 -7.03 -22.46 3.37
N LEU A 11 -6.63 -21.71 4.41
CA LEU A 11 -5.55 -22.09 5.34
C LEU A 11 -6.01 -22.99 6.51
N ASP A 12 -7.31 -23.31 6.57
CA ASP A 12 -7.89 -24.17 7.60
C ASP A 12 -7.58 -25.64 7.30
N ILE A 13 -6.52 -26.17 7.91
CA ILE A 13 -6.03 -27.54 7.67
C ILE A 13 -7.03 -28.63 8.10
N GLU A 14 -7.99 -28.30 8.96
CA GLU A 14 -9.04 -29.24 9.41
C GLU A 14 -10.18 -29.33 8.38
N GLY A 15 -10.25 -28.39 7.43
CA GLY A 15 -11.26 -28.35 6.39
C GLY A 15 -11.01 -29.35 5.24
N LEU A 16 -12.09 -29.84 4.63
CA LEU A 16 -12.01 -30.68 3.43
C LEU A 16 -11.29 -29.96 2.28
N LEU A 17 -10.34 -30.63 1.63
CA LEU A 17 -9.54 -30.09 0.52
C LEU A 17 -10.41 -29.45 -0.57
N ALA A 18 -11.52 -30.09 -0.95
CA ALA A 18 -12.45 -29.58 -1.95
C ALA A 18 -13.11 -28.24 -1.54
N HIS A 19 -13.44 -28.07 -0.26
CA HIS A 19 -14.01 -26.83 0.27
C HIS A 19 -12.96 -25.72 0.29
N ARG A 20 -11.74 -26.04 0.71
CA ARG A 20 -10.61 -25.11 0.72
C ARG A 20 -10.23 -24.66 -0.70
N ALA A 21 -10.22 -25.58 -1.67
CA ALA A 21 -10.03 -25.27 -3.09
C ALA A 21 -11.12 -24.33 -3.63
N SER A 22 -12.38 -24.53 -3.22
CA SER A 22 -13.48 -23.60 -3.57
C SER A 22 -13.23 -22.19 -3.04
N HIS A 23 -12.75 -22.06 -1.80
CA HIS A 23 -12.36 -20.78 -1.23
C HIS A 23 -11.15 -20.14 -1.94
N ALA A 24 -10.16 -20.95 -2.35
CA ALA A 24 -9.00 -20.47 -3.09
C ALA A 24 -9.41 -19.89 -4.44
N ARG A 25 -10.29 -20.58 -5.18
CA ARG A 25 -10.88 -20.06 -6.42
C ARG A 25 -11.68 -18.77 -6.22
N SER A 26 -12.34 -18.62 -5.06
CA SER A 26 -13.02 -17.37 -4.72
C SER A 26 -12.04 -16.22 -4.52
N CYS A 27 -10.84 -16.46 -3.99
CA CYS A 27 -9.78 -15.45 -3.90
C CYS A 27 -9.30 -15.02 -5.29
N THR A 28 -9.14 -15.99 -6.21
CA THR A 28 -8.70 -15.76 -7.60
C THR A 28 -9.58 -14.77 -8.35
N ASN A 29 -10.90 -14.72 -8.08
CA ASN A 29 -11.80 -13.73 -8.70
C ASN A 29 -11.34 -12.28 -8.44
N HIS A 30 -10.91 -11.98 -7.21
CA HIS A 30 -10.47 -10.64 -6.86
C HIS A 30 -9.16 -10.28 -7.57
N VAL A 31 -8.25 -11.25 -7.70
CA VAL A 31 -6.97 -11.08 -8.39
C VAL A 31 -7.19 -10.88 -9.89
N ALA A 32 -8.05 -11.70 -10.52
CA ALA A 32 -8.37 -11.60 -11.95
C ALA A 32 -8.94 -10.22 -12.31
N ASN A 33 -9.90 -9.73 -11.52
CA ASN A 33 -10.49 -8.39 -11.71
C ASN A 33 -9.45 -7.27 -11.61
N ARG A 34 -8.47 -7.38 -10.70
CA ARG A 34 -7.37 -6.41 -10.55
C ARG A 34 -6.39 -6.44 -11.72
N LEU A 35 -6.19 -7.62 -12.32
CA LEU A 35 -5.31 -7.81 -13.47
C LEU A 35 -5.98 -7.51 -14.81
N GLY A 36 -7.31 -7.28 -14.82
CA GLY A 36 -8.06 -7.04 -16.05
C GLY A 36 -8.17 -8.27 -16.95
N ILE A 37 -8.07 -9.48 -16.38
CA ILE A 37 -8.22 -10.76 -17.08
C ILE A 37 -9.40 -11.53 -16.52
N THR A 38 -9.90 -12.51 -17.26
CA THR A 38 -10.93 -13.43 -16.78
C THR A 38 -10.37 -14.37 -15.71
N ARG A 39 -11.24 -14.85 -14.83
CA ARG A 39 -10.89 -15.87 -13.84
C ARG A 39 -10.34 -17.14 -14.51
N SER A 40 -10.91 -17.56 -15.63
CA SER A 40 -10.46 -18.74 -16.37
C SER A 40 -9.02 -18.59 -16.88
N GLU A 41 -8.67 -17.42 -17.43
CA GLU A 41 -7.29 -17.11 -17.84
C GLU A 41 -6.32 -17.15 -16.66
N LEU A 42 -6.71 -16.62 -15.50
CA LEU A 42 -5.86 -16.68 -14.32
C LEU A 42 -5.68 -18.12 -13.81
N LEU A 43 -6.73 -18.95 -13.81
CA LEU A 43 -6.64 -20.36 -13.43
C LEU A 43 -5.71 -21.14 -14.38
N MET A 44 -5.85 -20.96 -15.69
CA MET A 44 -4.96 -21.56 -16.70
C MET A 44 -3.51 -21.11 -16.50
N LYS A 45 -3.30 -19.84 -16.16
CA LYS A 45 -1.96 -19.30 -15.87
C LYS A 45 -1.35 -19.94 -14.63
N VAL A 46 -2.11 -20.06 -13.54
CA VAL A 46 -1.64 -20.72 -12.30
C VAL A 46 -1.22 -22.16 -12.62
N GLU A 47 -2.06 -22.91 -13.32
CA GLU A 47 -1.78 -24.30 -13.66
C GLU A 47 -0.55 -24.43 -14.57
N LYS A 48 -0.43 -23.58 -15.59
CA LYS A 48 0.74 -23.55 -16.49
C LYS A 48 2.05 -23.25 -15.76
N GLU A 49 2.05 -22.28 -14.84
CA GLU A 49 3.27 -21.79 -14.17
C GLU A 49 3.66 -22.65 -12.97
N THR A 50 2.69 -23.25 -12.29
CA THR A 50 2.94 -24.02 -11.06
C THR A 50 2.85 -25.53 -11.25
N GLY A 51 2.20 -25.99 -12.33
CA GLY A 51 1.83 -27.39 -12.52
C GLY A 51 0.73 -27.87 -11.56
N ALA A 52 0.03 -26.95 -10.89
CA ALA A 52 -0.93 -27.25 -9.83
C ALA A 52 -2.31 -26.61 -10.13
N SER A 53 -3.39 -27.38 -9.95
CA SER A 53 -4.76 -26.94 -10.28
C SER A 53 -5.52 -26.42 -9.08
N LEU A 54 -6.06 -25.19 -9.20
CA LEU A 54 -7.05 -24.66 -8.23
C LEU A 54 -8.45 -25.23 -8.44
N ILE A 55 -8.73 -25.89 -9.57
CA ILE A 55 -10.05 -26.47 -9.88
C ILE A 55 -10.23 -27.77 -9.13
N SER A 56 -9.23 -28.64 -9.19
CA SER A 56 -9.26 -29.97 -8.60
C SER A 56 -7.87 -30.36 -8.07
N PRO A 57 -7.39 -29.71 -7.00
CA PRO A 57 -6.13 -30.10 -6.39
C PRO A 57 -6.25 -31.51 -5.80
N LEU A 58 -5.24 -32.35 -6.04
CA LEU A 58 -5.17 -33.73 -5.56
C LEU A 58 -4.51 -33.82 -4.17
N THR A 59 -3.65 -32.84 -3.86
CA THR A 59 -2.92 -32.79 -2.59
C THR A 59 -2.97 -31.41 -1.95
N GLU A 60 -2.65 -31.38 -0.65
CA GLU A 60 -2.44 -30.14 0.09
C GLU A 60 -1.34 -29.28 -0.55
N ASP A 61 -0.22 -29.91 -0.91
CA ASP A 61 0.91 -29.24 -1.55
C ASP A 61 0.50 -28.61 -2.89
N GLU A 62 -0.32 -29.30 -3.68
CA GLU A 62 -0.84 -28.77 -4.93
C GLU A 62 -1.73 -27.55 -4.70
N LEU A 63 -2.68 -27.64 -3.76
CA LEU A 63 -3.54 -26.52 -3.39
C LEU A 63 -2.71 -25.32 -2.92
N MET A 64 -1.74 -25.53 -2.04
CA MET A 64 -0.93 -24.46 -1.48
C MET A 64 0.02 -23.84 -2.50
N LYS A 65 0.62 -24.65 -3.39
CA LYS A 65 1.46 -24.16 -4.48
C LYS A 65 0.66 -23.27 -5.44
N ALA A 66 -0.53 -23.71 -5.83
CA ALA A 66 -1.40 -22.97 -6.73
C ALA A 66 -1.98 -21.70 -6.07
N PHE A 67 -2.38 -21.78 -4.80
CA PHE A 67 -2.91 -20.65 -4.05
C PHE A 67 -1.85 -19.56 -3.81
N ASN A 68 -0.64 -19.96 -3.43
CA ASN A 68 0.46 -19.03 -3.15
C ASN A 68 0.97 -18.29 -4.40
N PHE A 69 0.75 -18.81 -5.60
CA PHE A 69 1.08 -18.09 -6.85
C PHE A 69 0.30 -16.76 -6.98
N GLY A 70 -0.93 -16.71 -6.46
CA GLY A 70 -1.76 -15.51 -6.45
C GLY A 70 -1.50 -14.55 -5.28
N GLU A 71 -0.67 -14.95 -4.32
CA GLU A 71 -0.36 -14.16 -3.12
C GLU A 71 1.03 -13.53 -3.24
N LEU A 72 1.18 -12.29 -2.77
CA LEU A 72 2.50 -11.69 -2.66
C LEU A 72 3.18 -12.20 -1.39
N SER A 73 4.40 -12.71 -1.51
CA SER A 73 5.24 -13.02 -0.35
C SER A 73 5.52 -11.75 0.46
N TYR A 74 5.83 -11.91 1.75
CA TYR A 74 6.16 -10.76 2.61
C TYR A 74 7.33 -9.93 2.05
N VAL A 75 8.34 -10.59 1.48
CA VAL A 75 9.47 -9.92 0.81
C VAL A 75 9.02 -9.14 -0.42
N GLN A 76 8.13 -9.70 -1.25
CA GLN A 76 7.56 -9.01 -2.40
C GLN A 76 6.71 -7.81 -1.99
N GLN A 77 5.93 -7.92 -0.91
CA GLN A 77 5.16 -6.80 -0.36
C GLN A 77 6.07 -5.67 0.12
N ILE A 78 7.17 -5.99 0.82
CA ILE A 78 8.19 -5.00 1.23
C ILE A 78 8.80 -4.32 0.00
N GLU A 79 9.16 -5.09 -1.02
CA GLU A 79 9.79 -4.56 -2.22
C GLU A 79 8.85 -3.63 -3.01
N LEU A 80 7.58 -4.02 -3.16
CA LEU A 80 6.55 -3.17 -3.74
C LEU A 80 6.33 -1.90 -2.92
N PHE A 81 6.29 -2.02 -1.60
CA PHE A 81 6.20 -0.86 -0.71
C PHE A 81 7.39 0.08 -0.94
N LYS A 82 8.62 -0.41 -0.88
CA LYS A 82 9.84 0.38 -1.10
C LYS A 82 9.82 1.13 -2.43
N ARG A 83 9.41 0.48 -3.51
CA ARG A 83 9.29 1.11 -4.84
C ARG A 83 8.25 2.22 -4.85
N SER A 84 7.04 1.92 -4.35
CA SER A 84 5.96 2.90 -4.29
C SER A 84 6.31 4.11 -3.40
N TYR A 85 6.99 3.87 -2.28
CA TYR A 85 7.43 4.91 -1.36
C TYR A 85 8.54 5.77 -1.96
N LEU A 86 9.51 5.15 -2.64
CA LEU A 86 10.59 5.87 -3.32
C LEU A 86 10.05 6.81 -4.39
N GLU A 87 9.06 6.40 -5.16
CA GLU A 87 8.39 7.26 -6.16
C GLU A 87 7.81 8.52 -5.50
N LYS A 88 7.10 8.37 -4.37
CA LYS A 88 6.50 9.51 -3.65
C LYS A 88 7.55 10.40 -2.99
N LYS A 89 8.62 9.83 -2.46
CA LYS A 89 9.78 10.59 -1.96
C LYS A 89 10.43 11.41 -3.08
N ASN A 90 10.61 10.81 -4.26
CA ASN A 90 11.18 11.47 -5.44
C ASN A 90 10.24 12.54 -6.02
N TYR A 91 8.94 12.46 -5.78
CA TYR A 91 8.00 13.52 -6.13
C TYR A 91 7.99 14.68 -5.12
N ALA A 92 8.08 14.37 -3.82
CA ALA A 92 7.98 15.37 -2.75
C ALA A 92 9.09 16.42 -2.79
N LYS A 93 10.36 16.00 -3.01
CA LYS A 93 11.51 16.93 -3.03
C LYS A 93 11.40 17.97 -4.16
N PRO A 94 11.23 17.60 -5.44
CA PRO A 94 11.07 18.58 -6.51
C PRO A 94 9.84 19.48 -6.34
N PHE A 95 8.74 18.94 -5.81
CA PHE A 95 7.54 19.74 -5.54
C PHE A 95 7.80 20.78 -4.44
N TYR A 96 8.49 20.38 -3.37
CA TYR A 96 8.93 21.29 -2.32
C TYR A 96 9.82 22.39 -2.91
N GLU A 97 10.90 22.03 -3.61
CA GLU A 97 11.87 22.99 -4.15
C GLU A 97 11.22 24.01 -5.07
N LYS A 98 10.32 23.57 -5.95
CA LYS A 98 9.54 24.45 -6.83
C LYS A 98 8.66 25.43 -6.06
N THR A 99 8.10 25.01 -4.94
CA THR A 99 7.22 25.85 -4.10
C THR A 99 8.03 26.79 -3.22
N ALA A 100 9.10 26.28 -2.62
CA ALA A 100 10.04 27.03 -1.78
C ALA A 100 10.74 28.15 -2.55
N ALA A 101 11.08 27.95 -3.83
CA ALA A 101 11.68 28.98 -4.67
C ALA A 101 10.82 30.25 -4.82
N LYS A 102 9.52 30.19 -4.52
CA LYS A 102 8.59 31.33 -4.54
C LYS A 102 8.48 32.06 -3.20
N LYS A 103 9.18 31.60 -2.17
CA LYS A 103 9.10 32.11 -0.80
C LYS A 103 10.45 32.67 -0.39
N THR A 104 10.44 33.84 0.25
CA THR A 104 11.65 34.42 0.84
C THR A 104 12.10 33.58 2.03
N ASN A 105 13.41 33.32 2.15
CA ASN A 105 14.03 32.59 3.25
C ASN A 105 13.53 31.16 3.50
N ALA A 106 12.93 30.49 2.50
CA ALA A 106 12.61 29.07 2.64
C ALA A 106 13.90 28.24 2.71
N PRO A 107 14.04 27.32 3.69
CA PRO A 107 15.22 26.46 3.78
C PRO A 107 15.29 25.52 2.57
N SER A 108 16.51 25.13 2.17
CA SER A 108 16.64 24.09 1.15
C SER A 108 16.04 22.78 1.68
N TRP A 109 15.66 21.87 0.76
CA TRP A 109 15.12 20.57 1.18
C TRP A 109 16.07 19.85 2.15
N ASP A 110 17.37 19.90 1.89
CA ASP A 110 18.34 19.19 2.72
C ASP A 110 18.50 19.83 4.12
N GLN A 111 18.25 21.14 4.24
CA GLN A 111 18.24 21.89 5.51
C GLN A 111 16.94 21.75 6.31
N LEU A 112 15.85 21.24 5.72
CA LEU A 112 14.63 21.00 6.47
C LEU A 112 14.85 19.97 7.57
N ASP A 113 14.14 20.21 8.67
CA ASP A 113 14.00 19.27 9.76
C ASP A 113 13.59 17.87 9.26
N GLN A 114 14.28 16.84 9.73
CA GLN A 114 14.06 15.47 9.24
C GLN A 114 12.62 15.01 9.49
N LYS A 115 12.03 15.34 10.65
CA LYS A 115 10.66 14.94 10.96
C LYS A 115 9.65 15.62 10.02
N ILE A 116 9.90 16.87 9.64
CA ILE A 116 9.10 17.58 8.63
C ILE A 116 9.19 16.86 7.27
N LYS A 117 10.40 16.51 6.82
CA LYS A 117 10.59 15.79 5.55
C LYS A 117 9.83 14.47 5.51
N ASP A 118 9.94 13.68 6.59
CA ASP A 118 9.26 12.39 6.68
C ASP A 118 7.74 12.54 6.61
N VAL A 119 7.17 13.51 7.36
CA VAL A 119 5.73 13.74 7.37
C VAL A 119 5.23 14.29 6.03
N VAL A 120 5.97 15.19 5.39
CA VAL A 120 5.63 15.68 4.04
C VAL A 120 5.57 14.51 3.05
N VAL A 121 6.56 13.62 3.06
CA VAL A 121 6.58 12.43 2.19
C VAL A 121 5.42 11.48 2.51
N ASP A 122 5.12 11.24 3.80
CA ASP A 122 3.97 10.40 4.20
C ASP A 122 2.64 10.98 3.71
N ILE A 123 2.44 12.29 3.82
CA ILE A 123 1.21 12.95 3.35
C ILE A 123 1.12 12.87 1.81
N PHE A 124 2.23 13.02 1.08
CA PHE A 124 2.23 12.77 -0.37
C PHE A 124 1.93 11.31 -0.71
N TYR A 125 2.41 10.36 0.08
CA TYR A 125 2.13 8.94 -0.09
C TYR A 125 0.64 8.62 0.16
N GLN A 126 0.04 9.21 1.19
CA GLN A 126 -1.39 9.10 1.46
C GLN A 126 -2.25 9.77 0.38
N GLY A 127 -1.75 10.87 -0.19
CA GLY A 127 -2.46 11.74 -1.11
C GLY A 127 -3.05 12.95 -0.40
N ILE A 128 -2.94 14.12 -1.04
CA ILE A 128 -3.39 15.41 -0.49
C ILE A 128 -4.04 16.25 -1.61
N ARG A 129 -5.09 17.00 -1.27
CA ARG A 129 -5.80 17.87 -2.21
C ARG A 129 -5.05 19.16 -2.50
N HIS A 130 -4.44 19.75 -1.47
CA HIS A 130 -3.77 21.06 -1.55
C HIS A 130 -2.27 20.93 -1.20
N PRO A 131 -1.46 20.35 -2.11
CA PRO A 131 -0.05 20.09 -1.84
C PRO A 131 0.79 21.36 -1.63
N ALA A 132 0.40 22.50 -2.22
CA ALA A 132 1.10 23.78 -2.00
C ALA A 132 1.00 24.25 -0.54
N SER A 133 -0.20 24.21 0.06
CA SER A 133 -0.43 24.61 1.46
C SER A 133 0.30 23.70 2.45
N LEU A 134 0.45 22.41 2.13
CA LEU A 134 1.30 21.49 2.91
C LEU A 134 2.75 21.97 2.93
N ILE A 135 3.31 22.35 1.77
CA ILE A 135 4.69 22.84 1.71
C ILE A 135 4.84 24.17 2.44
N GLU A 136 3.87 25.07 2.35
CA GLU A 136 3.90 26.33 3.10
C GLU A 136 3.94 26.09 4.61
N ALA A 137 3.12 25.16 5.11
CA ALA A 137 3.14 24.76 6.51
C ALA A 137 4.47 24.09 6.91
N ALA A 138 5.05 23.29 6.02
CA ALA A 138 6.35 22.65 6.23
C ALA A 138 7.50 23.69 6.33
N ILE A 139 7.50 24.70 5.46
CA ILE A 139 8.47 25.81 5.50
C ILE A 139 8.34 26.60 6.80
N ALA A 140 7.12 26.84 7.27
CA ALA A 140 6.83 27.55 8.52
C ALA A 140 7.20 26.74 9.78
N GLY A 141 7.50 25.45 9.65
CA GLY A 141 8.05 24.62 10.72
C GLY A 141 7.04 23.65 11.36
N ARG A 142 7.52 22.91 12.36
CA ARG A 142 6.76 21.79 12.97
C ARG A 142 5.40 22.20 13.51
N THR A 143 5.30 23.32 14.23
CA THR A 143 4.04 23.80 14.80
C THR A 143 3.00 24.13 13.73
N ALA A 144 3.42 24.81 12.65
CA ALA A 144 2.54 25.14 11.53
C ALA A 144 2.08 23.87 10.80
N LEU A 145 2.99 22.91 10.59
CA LEU A 145 2.64 21.62 10.00
C LEU A 145 1.68 20.80 10.88
N ILE A 146 1.84 20.81 12.20
CA ILE A 146 0.90 20.18 13.13
C ILE A 146 -0.50 20.81 12.99
N ASN A 147 -0.59 22.13 12.94
CA ASN A 147 -1.87 22.82 12.81
C ASN A 147 -2.53 22.52 11.46
N PHE A 148 -1.75 22.53 10.38
CA PHE A 148 -2.22 22.10 9.06
C PHE A 148 -2.83 20.70 9.08
N ILE A 149 -2.18 19.73 9.75
CA ILE A 149 -2.71 18.37 9.87
C ILE A 149 -4.01 18.35 10.67
N ARG A 150 -4.10 19.12 11.77
CA ARG A 150 -5.30 19.18 12.63
C ARG A 150 -6.53 19.76 11.92
N GLU A 151 -6.31 20.75 11.05
CA GLU A 151 -7.36 21.43 10.32
C GLU A 151 -7.87 20.62 9.11
N ASP A 152 -7.04 19.72 8.57
CA ASP A 152 -7.43 18.86 7.47
C ASP A 152 -8.14 17.58 7.97
N SER A 153 -9.48 17.58 7.87
CA SER A 153 -10.32 16.42 8.24
C SER A 153 -9.96 15.12 7.51
N SER A 154 -9.42 15.19 6.30
CA SER A 154 -8.99 14.01 5.54
C SER A 154 -7.69 13.42 6.07
N LEU A 155 -6.77 14.27 6.54
CA LEU A 155 -5.55 13.82 7.22
C LEU A 155 -5.88 13.30 8.62
N MET A 156 -6.70 14.02 9.38
CA MET A 156 -7.11 13.62 10.73
C MET A 156 -7.82 12.27 10.78
N ARG A 157 -8.55 11.89 9.73
CA ARG A 157 -9.17 10.55 9.62
C ARG A 157 -8.15 9.42 9.80
N TYR A 158 -6.92 9.59 9.32
CA TYR A 158 -5.87 8.56 9.39
C TYR A 158 -4.85 8.83 10.50
N GLU A 159 -4.93 9.98 11.17
CA GLU A 159 -3.97 10.36 12.21
C GLU A 159 -3.87 9.37 13.38
N PRO A 160 -4.96 8.71 13.85
CA PRO A 160 -4.87 7.71 14.92
C PRO A 160 -3.96 6.51 14.62
N THR A 161 -3.70 6.20 13.34
CA THR A 161 -2.80 5.11 12.93
C THR A 161 -1.48 5.62 12.35
N ARG A 162 -1.45 6.88 11.88
CA ARG A 162 -0.27 7.51 11.28
C ARG A 162 0.65 8.18 12.30
N HIS A 163 0.10 8.72 13.39
CA HIS A 163 0.84 9.35 14.49
C HIS A 163 1.81 10.48 14.08
N ARG A 164 1.53 11.21 13.00
CA ARG A 164 2.37 12.30 12.48
C ARG A 164 2.50 13.46 13.48
N ILE A 165 1.39 13.85 14.12
CA ILE A 165 1.39 14.96 15.09
C ILE A 165 2.30 14.61 16.27
N ARG A 166 2.17 13.39 16.81
CA ARG A 166 3.04 12.92 17.89
C ARG A 166 4.50 12.85 17.45
N TYR A 167 4.75 12.45 16.21
CA TYR A 167 6.10 12.39 15.67
C TYR A 167 6.72 13.78 15.51
N LEU A 168 5.94 14.82 15.19
CA LEU A 168 6.40 16.20 15.02
C LEU A 168 6.64 16.96 16.33
N GLN A 169 6.11 16.48 17.46
CA GLN A 169 6.42 17.01 18.80
C GLN A 169 7.89 16.73 19.16
#